data_AF-A0A7C6QKX9-F1
#
_entry.id   AF-A0A7C6QKX9-F1
#
_cell.length_a   1.000
_cell.length_b   1.000
_cell.length_c   1.000
_cell.angle_alpha   90.00
_cell.angle_beta   90.00
_cell.angle_gamma   90.00
#
_symmetry.space_group_name_H-M   'P 1'
#
loop_
_entity.id
_entity.type
_entity.pdbx_description
1 polymer ?
#
loop_
_entity_poly.entity_id
_entity_poly.type
_entity_poly.pdbx_seq_one_letter_code
_entity_poly.pdbx_strand_id
1 'polypeptide(L)'
;MHIIEKRRKLEALCDRIEMVRLRFLLLKAQVEMAALKGRLLSMASCPHSTAACPFREEKSGEIEQELAALDEELAFLTDLNQTMDYVSDEKLARLRLIAKRQYLDNGVRQPVLTEDELENLAIRQGNVTGAELSLMREHAAISRKLLAAIPFTRKLARVPAIAGGHHEKLNGKGYPLGLKGEEIPLQTRILAIADIYDALTAHDRPYKAPLRKEEALQILDGMAQNGEIAGELLAVFKRI
;
A
#
# COMPACT_ATOMS: atom_id res chain seq x y z
N MET A 1 19.34 -7.37 -1.42
CA MET A 1 18.19 -7.20 -2.32
C MET A 1 16.99 -6.95 -1.43
N HIS A 2 16.41 -5.75 -1.45
CA HIS A 2 15.21 -5.46 -0.68
C HIS A 2 14.02 -6.03 -1.45
N ILE A 3 13.52 -7.18 -1.00
CA ILE A 3 12.25 -7.73 -1.48
C ILE A 3 11.18 -7.13 -0.57
N ILE A 4 10.37 -6.22 -1.13
CA ILE A 4 9.24 -5.62 -0.41
C ILE A 4 8.02 -6.47 -0.73
N GLU A 5 7.66 -7.36 0.20
CA GLU A 5 6.45 -8.17 0.11
C GLU A 5 5.38 -7.60 1.01
N LYS A 6 4.53 -6.71 0.47
CA LYS A 6 3.37 -6.17 1.18
C LYS A 6 2.09 -6.80 0.62
N ARG A 7 1.24 -7.28 1.52
CA ARG A 7 -0.14 -7.76 1.39
C ARG A 7 -1.15 -6.66 1.69
N ARG A 8 -0.75 -5.68 2.49
CA ARG A 8 -1.56 -4.57 3.01
C ARG A 8 -0.76 -3.27 2.97
N LYS A 9 -1.43 -2.13 3.01
CA LYS A 9 -0.77 -0.82 2.92
C LYS A 9 0.18 -0.55 4.09
N LEU A 10 -0.19 -0.98 5.30
CA LEU A 10 0.55 -0.76 6.55
C LEU A 10 1.52 -1.89 6.92
N GLU A 11 1.67 -2.91 6.07
CA GLU A 11 2.55 -4.04 6.36
C GLU A 11 4.03 -3.64 6.27
N ALA A 12 4.78 -3.98 7.32
CA ALA A 12 6.23 -3.85 7.36
C ALA A 12 6.81 -5.19 7.86
N LEU A 13 7.50 -5.21 9.00
CA LEU A 13 7.82 -6.47 9.70
C LEU A 13 6.55 -7.18 10.22
N CYS A 14 5.52 -6.40 10.54
CA CYS A 14 4.18 -6.86 10.87
C CYS A 14 3.16 -5.86 10.31
N ASP A 15 1.89 -6.25 10.28
CA ASP A 15 0.80 -5.32 9.94
C ASP A 15 0.59 -4.33 11.09
N ARG A 16 0.82 -3.04 10.83
CA ARG A 16 0.73 -1.98 11.84
C ARG A 16 -0.69 -1.51 12.11
N ILE A 17 -1.70 -2.09 11.44
CA ILE A 17 -3.11 -1.79 11.76
C ILE A 17 -3.46 -2.08 13.23
N GLU A 18 -2.82 -3.07 13.86
CA GLU A 18 -3.04 -3.36 15.28
C GLU A 18 -2.50 -2.24 16.17
N MET A 19 -1.41 -1.56 15.79
CA MET A 19 -0.92 -0.38 16.51
C MET A 19 -1.92 0.77 16.42
N VAL A 20 -2.51 0.98 15.24
CA VAL A 20 -3.59 1.97 15.06
C VAL A 20 -4.80 1.60 15.91
N ARG A 21 -5.22 0.34 15.91
CA ARG A 21 -6.31 -0.17 16.76
C ARG A 21 -6.06 0.12 18.25
N LEU A 22 -4.85 -0.15 18.75
CA LEU A 22 -4.49 0.14 20.15
C LEU A 22 -4.60 1.63 20.48
N ARG A 23 -4.18 2.52 19.57
CA ARG A 23 -4.33 3.99 19.75
C ARG A 23 -5.80 4.42 19.74
N PHE A 24 -6.63 3.82 18.88
CA PHE A 24 -8.09 4.05 18.88
C PHE A 24 -8.73 3.56 20.18
N LEU A 25 -8.35 2.39 20.70
CA LEU A 25 -8.84 1.88 21.99
C LEU A 25 -8.49 2.82 23.14
N LEU A 26 -7.26 3.35 23.14
CA LEU A 26 -6.83 4.34 24.13
C LEU A 26 -7.63 5.65 24.01
N LEU A 27 -7.87 6.13 22.80
CA LEU A 27 -8.70 7.31 22.55
C LEU A 27 -10.15 7.10 23.04
N LYS A 28 -10.76 5.94 22.75
CA LYS A 28 -12.09 5.58 23.25
C LYS A 28 -12.14 5.58 24.78
N ALA A 29 -11.18 4.93 25.43
CA ALA A 29 -11.07 4.92 26.89
C ALA A 29 -10.94 6.34 27.46
N GLN A 30 -10.23 7.24 26.78
CA GLN A 30 -10.09 8.64 27.19
C GLN A 30 -11.39 9.43 27.07
N VAL A 31 -12.17 9.21 26.00
CA VAL A 31 -13.49 9.80 25.84
C VAL A 31 -14.43 9.34 26.97
N GLU A 32 -14.44 8.04 27.27
CA GLU A 32 -15.22 7.48 28.39
C GLU A 32 -14.78 8.04 29.75
N MET A 33 -13.47 8.12 30.00
CA MET A 33 -12.92 8.67 31.23
C MET A 33 -13.26 10.16 31.40
N ALA A 34 -13.16 10.96 30.33
CA ALA A 34 -13.52 12.37 30.35
C ALA A 34 -15.02 12.55 30.65
N ALA A 35 -15.85 11.71 30.04
CA ALA A 35 -17.29 11.67 30.30
C ALA A 35 -17.63 11.30 31.75
N LEU A 36 -17.00 10.25 32.29
CA LEU A 36 -17.22 9.80 33.68
C LEU A 36 -16.75 10.86 34.68
N LYS A 37 -15.58 11.47 34.45
CA LYS A 37 -15.10 12.59 35.28
C LYS A 37 -16.05 13.79 35.22
N GLY A 38 -16.54 14.14 34.03
CA GLY A 38 -17.54 15.19 33.86
C GLY A 38 -18.83 14.91 34.62
N ARG A 39 -19.31 13.66 34.59
CA ARG A 39 -20.47 13.20 35.39
C ARG A 39 -20.21 13.27 36.88
N LEU A 40 -19.04 12.86 37.36
CA LEU A 40 -18.69 12.90 38.78
C LEU A 40 -18.62 14.34 39.31
N LEU A 41 -18.06 15.25 38.53
CA LEU A 41 -18.02 16.69 38.85
C LEU A 41 -19.42 17.32 38.86
N SER A 42 -20.29 16.97 37.91
CA SER A 42 -21.67 17.48 37.89
C SER A 42 -22.49 16.91 39.04
N MET A 43 -22.32 15.63 39.41
CA MET A 43 -22.95 15.02 40.58
C MET A 43 -22.53 15.71 41.90
N ALA A 44 -21.26 16.12 42.01
CA ALA A 44 -20.78 16.86 43.18
C ALA A 44 -21.34 18.29 43.31
N SER A 45 -21.81 18.89 42.20
CA SER A 45 -22.27 20.29 42.14
C SER A 45 -23.77 20.46 41.95
N CYS A 46 -24.55 19.38 41.90
CA CYS A 46 -25.99 19.44 41.58
C CYS A 46 -26.86 19.23 42.84
N PRO A 47 -27.80 20.14 43.17
CA PRO A 47 -28.58 20.08 44.42
C PRO A 47 -29.79 19.11 44.37
N HIS A 48 -29.92 18.25 43.36
CA HIS A 48 -31.08 17.37 43.16
C HIS A 48 -30.75 15.88 43.46
N SER A 49 -31.75 15.07 43.77
CA SER A 49 -31.56 13.62 43.95
C SER A 49 -31.19 12.94 42.63
N THR A 50 -30.34 11.91 42.72
CA THR A 50 -29.72 11.19 41.60
C THR A 50 -30.68 10.61 40.56
N ALA A 51 -31.97 10.45 40.90
CA ALA A 51 -32.97 9.84 40.04
C ALA A 51 -33.65 10.84 39.07
N ALA A 52 -33.60 12.15 39.34
CA ALA A 52 -34.35 13.17 38.61
C ALA A 52 -33.45 14.23 37.95
N CYS A 53 -32.21 13.87 37.60
CA CYS A 53 -31.27 14.79 36.96
C CYS A 53 -31.45 14.78 35.42
N PRO A 54 -32.04 15.82 34.80
CA PRO A 54 -32.24 15.88 33.34
C PRO A 54 -30.94 15.89 32.53
N PHE A 55 -29.80 16.22 33.16
CA PHE A 55 -28.47 16.20 32.52
C PHE A 55 -27.89 14.77 32.32
N ARG A 56 -28.59 13.72 32.74
CA ARG A 56 -28.08 12.33 32.69
C ARG A 56 -28.24 11.67 31.31
N GLU A 57 -29.30 12.00 30.58
CA GLU A 57 -29.65 11.32 29.31
C GLU A 57 -29.00 12.01 28.09
N GLU A 58 -29.06 13.34 27.97
CA GLU A 58 -28.52 14.06 26.80
C GLU A 58 -27.01 13.86 26.60
N LYS A 59 -26.20 13.98 27.66
CA LYS A 59 -24.75 13.76 27.57
C LYS A 59 -24.36 12.31 27.30
N SER A 60 -25.20 11.35 27.68
CA SER A 60 -24.90 9.93 27.45
C SER A 60 -25.00 9.58 25.96
N GLY A 61 -25.99 10.14 25.25
CA GLY A 61 -26.16 9.95 23.82
C GLY A 61 -25.01 10.54 22.98
N GLU A 62 -24.50 11.72 23.34
CA GLU A 62 -23.35 12.34 22.63
C GLU A 62 -22.08 11.48 22.72
N ILE A 63 -21.82 10.88 23.87
CA ILE A 63 -20.64 10.03 24.09
C ILE A 63 -20.77 8.73 23.29
N GLU A 64 -21.96 8.10 23.32
CA GLU A 64 -22.22 6.89 22.56
C GLU A 64 -22.05 7.12 21.05
N GLN A 65 -22.52 8.28 20.55
CA GLN A 65 -22.31 8.69 19.16
C GLN A 65 -20.82 8.88 18.83
N GLU A 66 -20.06 9.53 19.72
CA GLU A 66 -18.61 9.71 19.51
C GLU A 66 -17.85 8.38 19.52
N LEU A 67 -18.20 7.46 20.41
CA LEU A 67 -17.60 6.12 20.45
C LEU A 67 -17.94 5.30 19.21
N ALA A 68 -19.19 5.38 18.74
CA ALA A 68 -19.61 4.75 17.49
C ALA A 68 -18.88 5.35 16.28
N ALA A 69 -18.70 6.67 16.23
CA ALA A 69 -17.92 7.34 15.19
C ALA A 69 -16.47 6.84 15.16
N LEU A 70 -15.83 6.68 16.33
CA LEU A 70 -14.48 6.12 16.42
C LEU A 70 -14.40 4.67 15.92
N ASP A 71 -15.42 3.85 16.19
CA ASP A 71 -15.48 2.48 15.67
C ASP A 71 -15.65 2.45 14.14
N GLU A 72 -16.50 3.31 13.58
CA GLU A 72 -16.66 3.45 12.14
C GLU A 72 -15.38 3.94 11.45
N GLU A 73 -14.66 4.87 12.07
CA GLU A 73 -13.37 5.34 11.57
C GLU A 73 -12.31 4.24 11.58
N LEU A 74 -12.22 3.44 12.66
CA LEU A 74 -11.31 2.31 12.72
C LEU A 74 -11.65 1.23 11.69
N ALA A 75 -12.94 0.95 11.49
CA ALA A 75 -13.41 0.03 10.45
C ALA A 75 -13.01 0.54 9.06
N PHE A 76 -13.16 1.83 8.79
CA PHE A 76 -12.73 2.47 7.55
C PHE A 76 -11.21 2.34 7.32
N LEU A 77 -10.38 2.57 8.34
CA LEU A 77 -8.93 2.40 8.22
C LEU A 77 -8.52 0.95 7.97
N THR A 78 -9.23 0.00 8.59
CA THR A 78 -9.00 -1.43 8.42
C THR A 78 -9.32 -1.87 6.98
N ASP A 79 -10.45 -1.41 6.44
CA ASP A 79 -10.83 -1.63 5.02
C ASP A 79 -9.81 -1.02 4.06
N LEU A 80 -9.41 0.23 4.32
CA LEU A 80 -8.44 0.93 3.48
C LEU A 80 -7.07 0.24 3.46
N ASN A 81 -6.65 -0.36 4.59
CA ASN A 81 -5.40 -1.10 4.68
C ASN A 81 -5.38 -2.37 3.79
N GLN A 82 -6.55 -2.97 3.54
CA GLN A 82 -6.70 -4.19 2.73
C GLN A 82 -6.99 -3.88 1.26
N THR A 83 -7.54 -2.71 0.97
CA THR A 83 -7.95 -2.33 -0.39
C THR A 83 -6.74 -2.09 -1.30
N MET A 84 -6.71 -2.78 -2.45
CA MET A 84 -5.71 -2.56 -3.52
C MET A 84 -6.23 -1.71 -4.68
N ASP A 85 -7.54 -1.52 -4.74
CA ASP A 85 -8.23 -0.74 -5.78
C ASP A 85 -8.00 0.77 -5.62
N TYR A 86 -8.50 1.53 -6.60
CA TYR A 86 -8.36 2.97 -6.63
C TYR A 86 -9.07 3.65 -5.46
N VAL A 87 -8.32 4.42 -4.67
CA VAL A 87 -8.84 5.23 -3.56
C VAL A 87 -9.31 6.58 -4.09
N SER A 88 -10.60 6.86 -3.91
CA SER A 88 -11.24 8.12 -4.32
C SER A 88 -10.80 9.32 -3.48
N ASP A 89 -10.98 10.52 -4.01
CA ASP A 89 -10.68 11.77 -3.30
C ASP A 89 -11.47 11.93 -2.01
N GLU A 90 -12.71 11.42 -2.00
CA GLU A 90 -13.57 11.39 -0.82
C GLU A 90 -12.97 10.51 0.29
N LYS A 91 -12.51 9.30 -0.03
CA LYS A 91 -11.83 8.42 0.94
C LYS A 91 -10.54 9.07 1.46
N LEU A 92 -9.76 9.73 0.59
CA LEU A 92 -8.55 10.46 1.02
C LEU A 92 -8.86 11.68 1.89
N ALA A 93 -9.94 12.41 1.60
CA ALA A 93 -10.38 13.51 2.44
C ALA A 93 -10.81 13.01 3.82
N ARG A 94 -11.57 11.91 3.89
CA ARG A 94 -11.95 11.24 5.14
C ARG A 94 -10.72 10.79 5.93
N LEU A 95 -9.74 10.13 5.29
CA LEU A 95 -8.49 9.73 5.92
C LEU A 95 -7.75 10.92 6.55
N ARG A 96 -7.67 12.05 5.84
CA ARG A 96 -7.03 13.28 6.37
C ARG A 96 -7.79 13.89 7.54
N LEU A 97 -9.11 13.73 7.61
CA LEU A 97 -9.89 14.17 8.78
C LEU A 97 -9.57 13.28 9.99
N ILE A 98 -9.55 11.96 9.81
CA ILE A 98 -9.21 11.00 10.88
C ILE A 98 -7.78 11.23 11.38
N ALA A 99 -6.83 11.50 10.47
CA ALA A 99 -5.44 11.78 10.82
C ALA A 99 -5.25 13.01 11.72
N LYS A 100 -6.22 13.94 11.77
CA LYS A 100 -6.19 15.09 12.68
C LYS A 100 -6.54 14.72 14.12
N ARG A 101 -7.12 13.54 14.37
CA ARG A 101 -7.43 13.09 15.73
C ARG A 101 -6.14 12.89 16.51
N GLN A 102 -6.22 13.22 17.79
CA GLN A 102 -5.12 13.09 18.73
C GLN A 102 -5.57 12.34 19.96
N TYR A 103 -4.67 11.58 20.54
CA TYR A 103 -4.85 10.91 21.81
C TYR A 103 -3.76 11.37 22.78
N LEU A 104 -4.00 11.17 24.08
CA LEU A 104 -3.04 11.52 25.11
C LEU A 104 -2.20 10.28 25.48
N ASP A 105 -0.89 10.33 25.28
CA ASP A 105 0.03 9.28 25.74
C ASP A 105 0.94 9.87 26.81
N ASN A 106 0.81 9.39 28.05
CA ASN A 106 1.58 9.88 29.20
C ASN A 106 1.59 11.42 29.35
N GLY A 107 0.47 12.07 29.03
CA GLY A 107 0.33 13.54 29.11
C GLY A 107 0.80 14.29 27.85
N VAL A 108 1.35 13.60 26.86
CA VAL A 108 1.76 14.17 25.57
C VAL A 108 0.69 13.90 24.52
N ARG A 109 0.28 14.94 23.78
CA ARG A 109 -0.65 14.76 22.66
C ARG A 109 0.08 14.16 21.47
N GLN A 110 -0.42 13.03 20.98
CA GLN A 110 0.11 12.36 19.80
C GLN A 110 -1.00 12.16 18.77
N PRO A 111 -0.66 12.17 17.46
CA PRO A 111 -1.63 11.87 16.42
C PRO A 111 -2.00 10.38 16.44
N VAL A 112 -3.25 10.06 16.12
CA VAL A 112 -3.70 8.65 16.08
C VAL A 112 -3.02 7.90 14.93
N LEU A 113 -2.73 8.59 13.83
CA LEU A 113 -1.94 8.10 12.70
C LEU A 113 -0.61 8.84 12.63
N THR A 114 0.48 8.10 12.49
CA THR A 114 1.80 8.67 12.18
C THR A 114 1.85 9.17 10.74
N GLU A 115 2.81 10.05 10.43
CA GLU A 115 3.01 10.56 9.06
C GLU A 115 3.25 9.42 8.06
N ASP A 116 4.04 8.42 8.45
CA ASP A 116 4.32 7.26 7.61
C ASP A 116 3.08 6.36 7.41
N GLU A 117 2.27 6.09 8.45
CA GLU A 117 1.02 5.34 8.30
C GLU A 117 0.02 6.08 7.40
N LEU A 118 -0.03 7.41 7.51
CA LEU A 118 -0.86 8.26 6.65
C LEU A 118 -0.39 8.19 5.19
N GLU A 119 0.91 8.28 4.93
CA GLU A 119 1.47 8.15 3.58
C GLU A 119 1.10 6.80 2.96
N ASN A 120 1.28 5.72 3.72
CA ASN A 120 0.95 4.37 3.27
C ASN A 120 -0.55 4.20 2.98
N LEU A 121 -1.43 4.65 3.88
CA LEU A 121 -2.89 4.57 3.66
C LEU A 121 -3.38 5.49 2.54
N ALA A 122 -2.68 6.59 2.26
CA ALA A 122 -3.02 7.53 1.22
C ALA A 122 -2.62 7.08 -0.21
N ILE A 123 -1.96 5.93 -0.34
CA ILE A 123 -1.62 5.36 -1.65
C ILE A 123 -2.90 5.14 -2.47
N ARG A 124 -2.99 5.79 -3.63
CA ARG A 124 -4.18 5.72 -4.49
C ARG A 124 -4.43 4.34 -5.08
N GLN A 125 -3.39 3.59 -5.41
CA GLN A 125 -3.53 2.29 -6.04
C GLN A 125 -2.41 1.38 -5.59
N GLY A 126 -2.74 0.14 -5.22
CA GLY A 126 -1.79 -0.79 -4.60
C GLY A 126 -1.38 -0.36 -3.19
N ASN A 127 -0.21 -0.80 -2.76
CA ASN A 127 0.23 -0.78 -1.36
C ASN A 127 1.71 -0.42 -1.18
N VAL A 128 2.37 0.04 -2.23
CA VAL A 128 3.77 0.43 -2.24
C VAL A 128 3.86 1.94 -2.44
N THR A 129 4.56 2.62 -1.54
CA THR A 129 4.82 4.06 -1.62
C THR A 129 5.75 4.38 -2.79
N GLY A 130 5.86 5.66 -3.16
CA GLY A 130 6.80 6.09 -4.20
C GLY A 130 8.27 5.80 -3.83
N ALA A 131 8.62 5.96 -2.56
CA ALA A 131 9.95 5.66 -2.04
C ALA A 131 10.26 4.16 -2.11
N GLU A 132 9.34 3.31 -1.64
CA GLU A 132 9.47 1.85 -1.73
C GLU A 132 9.56 1.39 -3.19
N LEU A 133 8.75 1.96 -4.09
CA LEU A 133 8.80 1.64 -5.52
C LEU A 133 10.15 2.00 -6.14
N SER A 134 10.74 3.12 -5.71
CA SER A 134 12.05 3.57 -6.19
C SER A 134 13.15 2.60 -5.74
N LEU A 135 13.13 2.19 -4.47
CA LEU A 135 14.03 1.17 -3.93
C LEU A 135 13.88 -0.19 -4.63
N MET A 136 12.64 -0.61 -4.89
CA MET A 136 12.40 -1.86 -5.62
C MET A 136 13.01 -1.81 -7.02
N ARG A 137 12.89 -0.69 -7.74
CA ARG A 137 13.45 -0.53 -9.10
C ARG A 137 14.97 -0.62 -9.14
N GLU A 138 15.66 -0.34 -8.03
CA GLU A 138 17.12 -0.44 -7.96
C GLU A 138 17.64 -1.85 -8.21
N HIS A 139 16.85 -2.91 -7.99
CA HIS A 139 17.30 -4.29 -8.18
C HIS A 139 17.81 -4.53 -9.60
N ALA A 140 17.23 -3.89 -10.62
CA ALA A 140 17.65 -4.03 -12.01
C ALA A 140 19.04 -3.40 -12.23
N ALA A 141 19.27 -2.20 -11.69
CA ALA A 141 20.56 -1.52 -11.75
C ALA A 141 21.64 -2.25 -10.95
N ILE A 142 21.30 -2.74 -9.75
CA ILE A 142 22.18 -3.53 -8.89
C ILE A 142 22.55 -4.85 -9.57
N SER A 143 21.56 -5.57 -10.12
CA SER A 143 21.78 -6.83 -10.86
C SER A 143 22.74 -6.63 -12.02
N ARG A 144 22.54 -5.56 -12.81
CA ARG A 144 23.46 -5.20 -13.88
C ARG A 144 24.88 -4.98 -13.38
N LYS A 145 25.05 -4.21 -12.29
CA LYS A 145 26.36 -3.90 -11.70
C LYS A 145 27.06 -5.16 -11.20
N LEU A 146 26.34 -6.04 -10.50
CA LEU A 146 26.88 -7.30 -9.99
C LEU A 146 27.30 -8.23 -11.13
N LEU A 147 26.43 -8.43 -12.12
CA LEU A 147 26.73 -9.28 -13.28
C LEU A 147 27.90 -8.72 -14.11
N ALA A 148 28.04 -7.40 -14.22
CA ALA A 148 29.14 -6.78 -14.93
C ALA A 148 30.52 -7.05 -14.29
N ALA A 149 30.57 -7.40 -13.00
CA ALA A 149 31.79 -7.79 -12.32
C ALA A 149 32.21 -9.25 -12.61
N ILE A 150 31.34 -10.05 -13.20
CA ILE A 150 31.62 -11.45 -13.54
C ILE A 150 32.36 -11.51 -14.89
N PRO A 151 33.49 -12.25 -14.98
CA PRO A 151 34.24 -12.40 -16.22
C PRO A 151 33.54 -13.39 -17.18
N PHE A 152 32.44 -12.95 -17.78
CA PHE A 152 31.72 -13.75 -18.76
C PHE A 152 32.57 -14.05 -20.00
N THR A 153 32.37 -15.22 -20.60
CA THR A 153 32.91 -15.53 -21.92
C THR A 153 32.32 -14.58 -22.97
N ARG A 154 32.98 -14.44 -24.13
CA ARG A 154 32.51 -13.57 -25.23
C ARG A 154 31.05 -13.84 -25.64
N LYS A 155 30.58 -15.10 -25.55
CA LYS A 155 29.20 -15.48 -25.86
C LYS A 155 28.17 -14.95 -24.84
N LEU A 156 28.60 -14.73 -23.59
CA LEU A 156 27.75 -14.30 -22.48
C LEU A 156 28.03 -12.85 -22.05
N ALA A 157 28.89 -12.12 -22.76
CA ALA A 157 29.27 -10.74 -22.41
C ALA A 157 28.07 -9.77 -22.32
N ARG A 158 26.94 -10.09 -22.95
CA ARG A 158 25.71 -9.27 -22.91
C ARG A 158 24.78 -9.58 -21.74
N VAL A 159 25.03 -10.64 -20.96
CA VAL A 159 24.18 -11.04 -19.82
C VAL A 159 23.87 -9.88 -18.86
N PRO A 160 24.84 -9.03 -18.46
CA PRO A 160 24.54 -7.90 -17.57
C PRO A 160 23.54 -6.91 -18.16
N ALA A 161 23.64 -6.62 -19.47
CA ALA A 161 22.72 -5.73 -20.15
C ALA A 161 21.33 -6.37 -20.35
N ILE A 162 21.29 -7.69 -20.59
CA ILE A 162 20.05 -8.43 -20.78
C ILE A 162 19.26 -8.50 -19.48
N ALA A 163 19.89 -9.03 -18.42
CA ALA A 163 19.27 -9.14 -17.10
C ALA A 163 19.02 -7.78 -16.47
N GLY A 164 19.88 -6.79 -16.67
CA GLY A 164 19.68 -5.45 -16.11
C GLY A 164 18.57 -4.64 -16.76
N GLY A 165 18.17 -4.98 -17.99
CA GLY A 165 17.21 -4.21 -18.78
C GLY A 165 15.82 -4.84 -18.91
N HIS A 166 15.53 -5.95 -18.23
CA HIS A 166 14.27 -6.70 -18.42
C HIS A 166 13.00 -5.92 -18.01
N HIS A 167 13.15 -4.78 -17.31
CA HIS A 167 12.07 -3.85 -16.99
C HIS A 167 12.06 -2.58 -17.87
N GLU A 168 12.89 -2.52 -18.91
CA GLU A 168 12.79 -1.50 -19.95
C GLU A 168 11.52 -1.70 -20.77
N LYS A 169 10.91 -0.60 -21.21
CA LYS A 169 9.68 -0.60 -22.02
C LYS A 169 9.97 0.09 -23.35
N LEU A 170 9.41 -0.40 -24.46
CA LEU A 170 9.71 0.17 -25.78
C LEU A 170 9.36 1.67 -25.89
N ASN A 171 8.34 2.13 -25.15
CA ASN A 171 7.95 3.52 -25.05
C ASN A 171 8.86 4.40 -24.16
N GLY A 172 9.91 3.83 -23.54
CA GLY A 172 10.88 4.54 -22.70
C GLY A 172 10.41 4.87 -21.28
N LYS A 173 9.23 4.38 -20.87
CA LYS A 173 8.73 4.52 -19.49
C LYS A 173 9.26 3.42 -18.55
N GLY A 174 10.18 2.59 -19.04
CA GLY A 174 10.84 1.53 -18.29
C GLY A 174 12.00 2.04 -17.45
N TYR A 175 12.71 1.10 -16.82
CA TYR A 175 13.86 1.36 -15.96
C TYR A 175 14.87 0.21 -16.10
N PRO A 176 16.16 0.39 -15.74
CA PRO A 176 16.75 1.53 -15.03
C PRO A 176 17.29 2.67 -15.92
N LEU A 177 17.44 2.48 -17.23
CA LEU A 177 18.06 3.44 -18.14
C LEU A 177 17.05 4.22 -19.00
N GLY A 178 15.80 3.74 -19.12
CA GLY A 178 14.76 4.40 -19.91
C GLY A 178 14.98 4.24 -21.42
N LEU A 179 15.52 3.08 -21.83
CA LEU A 179 15.80 2.75 -23.22
C LEU A 179 14.51 2.67 -24.04
N LYS A 180 14.58 3.00 -25.33
CA LYS A 180 13.43 3.03 -26.25
C LYS A 180 13.66 2.14 -27.45
N GLY A 181 12.60 1.45 -27.89
CA GLY A 181 12.59 0.68 -29.14
C GLY A 181 13.84 -0.16 -29.34
N GLU A 182 14.61 0.18 -30.38
CA GLU A 182 15.83 -0.52 -30.81
C GLU A 182 17.03 -0.43 -29.86
N GLU A 183 17.00 0.48 -28.88
CA GLU A 183 18.01 0.53 -27.82
C GLU A 183 17.94 -0.68 -26.89
N ILE A 184 16.76 -1.31 -26.78
CA ILE A 184 16.54 -2.50 -25.95
C ILE A 184 16.95 -3.74 -26.75
N PRO A 185 17.95 -4.53 -26.28
CA PRO A 185 18.36 -5.77 -26.95
C PRO A 185 17.20 -6.73 -27.17
N LEU A 186 17.20 -7.45 -28.31
CA LEU A 186 16.20 -8.48 -28.61
C LEU A 186 16.03 -9.49 -27.46
N GLN A 187 17.15 -9.98 -26.91
CA GLN A 187 17.11 -10.93 -25.79
C GLN A 187 16.44 -10.34 -24.54
N THR A 188 16.63 -9.04 -24.29
CA THR A 188 15.97 -8.34 -23.18
C THR A 188 14.46 -8.25 -23.41
N ARG A 189 14.01 -7.97 -24.64
CA ARG A 189 12.58 -7.92 -24.97
C ARG A 189 11.91 -9.29 -24.80
N ILE A 190 12.60 -10.36 -25.20
CA ILE A 190 12.13 -11.74 -24.99
C ILE A 190 12.03 -12.05 -23.50
N LEU A 191 13.09 -11.74 -22.73
CA LEU A 191 13.12 -11.96 -21.29
C LEU A 191 12.02 -11.19 -20.57
N ALA A 192 11.77 -9.93 -20.93
CA ALA A 192 10.71 -9.12 -20.34
C ALA A 192 9.32 -9.76 -20.51
N ILE A 193 9.00 -10.27 -21.70
CA ILE A 193 7.72 -10.95 -21.96
C ILE A 193 7.59 -12.21 -21.11
N ALA A 194 8.65 -13.03 -21.05
CA ALA A 194 8.67 -14.25 -20.26
C ALA A 194 8.52 -13.97 -18.76
N ASP A 195 9.25 -12.97 -18.24
CA ASP A 195 9.22 -12.55 -16.83
C ASP A 195 7.83 -12.02 -16.43
N ILE A 196 7.21 -11.18 -17.27
CA ILE A 196 5.85 -10.68 -17.02
C ILE A 196 4.84 -11.83 -17.02
N TYR A 197 4.91 -12.75 -17.99
CA TYR A 197 3.99 -13.88 -18.07
C TYR A 197 4.12 -14.80 -16.86
N ASP A 198 5.35 -15.14 -16.48
CA ASP A 198 5.63 -15.96 -15.30
C ASP A 198 5.11 -15.26 -14.03
N ALA A 199 5.40 -13.98 -13.87
CA ALA A 199 4.91 -13.16 -12.76
C ALA A 199 3.37 -13.10 -12.64
N LEU A 200 2.64 -13.17 -13.75
CA LEU A 200 1.17 -13.14 -13.78
C LEU A 200 0.54 -14.52 -13.50
N THR A 201 1.25 -15.60 -13.80
CA THR A 201 0.75 -16.99 -13.71
C THR A 201 1.32 -17.78 -12.53
N ALA A 202 2.32 -17.22 -11.83
CA ALA A 202 2.97 -17.85 -10.69
C ALA A 202 2.00 -18.12 -9.51
N HIS A 203 2.00 -19.35 -9.03
CA HIS A 203 1.12 -19.84 -7.95
C HIS A 203 1.58 -19.44 -6.54
N ASP A 204 2.83 -19.01 -6.39
CA ASP A 204 3.51 -18.81 -5.11
C ASP A 204 3.39 -17.38 -4.56
N ARG A 205 2.68 -16.48 -5.26
CA ARG A 205 2.50 -15.09 -4.80
C ARG A 205 1.47 -15.02 -3.67
N PRO A 206 1.85 -14.59 -2.45
CA PRO A 206 0.94 -14.65 -1.29
C PRO A 206 -0.27 -13.72 -1.37
N TYR A 207 -0.29 -12.78 -2.33
CA TYR A 207 -1.19 -11.64 -2.38
C TYR A 207 -2.10 -11.61 -3.61
N LYS A 208 -1.89 -12.51 -4.58
CA LYS A 208 -2.68 -12.53 -5.80
C LYS A 208 -2.82 -13.96 -6.29
N ALA A 209 -4.05 -14.40 -6.52
CA ALA A 209 -4.28 -15.67 -7.18
C ALA A 209 -3.63 -15.63 -8.59
N PRO A 210 -3.02 -16.73 -9.03
CA PRO A 210 -2.46 -16.83 -10.36
C PRO A 210 -3.56 -16.59 -11.39
N LEU A 211 -3.24 -15.80 -12.41
CA LEU A 211 -4.16 -15.57 -13.51
C LEU A 211 -4.20 -16.79 -14.43
N ARG A 212 -5.33 -17.01 -15.08
CA ARG A 212 -5.41 -17.99 -16.17
C ARG A 212 -4.55 -17.50 -17.33
N LYS A 213 -4.10 -18.45 -18.16
CA LYS A 213 -3.29 -18.17 -19.36
C LYS A 213 -3.95 -17.09 -20.22
N GLU A 214 -5.26 -17.19 -20.45
CA GLU A 214 -6.00 -16.26 -21.30
C GLU A 214 -5.99 -14.83 -20.73
N GLU A 215 -6.14 -14.68 -19.42
CA GLU A 215 -6.13 -13.39 -18.74
C GLU A 215 -4.74 -12.76 -18.76
N ALA A 216 -3.69 -13.55 -18.53
CA ALA A 216 -2.31 -13.10 -18.62
C ALA A 216 -1.95 -12.61 -20.05
N LEU A 217 -2.40 -13.35 -21.08
CA LEU A 217 -2.21 -12.97 -22.47
C LEU A 217 -2.98 -11.70 -22.86
N GLN A 218 -4.18 -11.49 -22.32
CA GLN A 218 -4.93 -10.25 -22.52
C GLN A 218 -4.22 -9.02 -21.93
N ILE A 219 -3.60 -9.18 -20.74
CA ILE A 219 -2.78 -8.12 -20.15
C ILE A 219 -1.58 -7.80 -21.05
N LEU A 220 -0.88 -8.83 -21.53
CA LEU A 220 0.25 -8.66 -22.46
C LEU A 220 -0.18 -7.98 -23.77
N ASP A 221 -1.36 -8.30 -24.31
CA ASP A 221 -1.91 -7.60 -25.49
C ASP A 221 -2.12 -6.12 -25.22
N GLY A 222 -2.68 -5.75 -24.07
CA GLY A 222 -2.82 -4.36 -23.64
C GLY A 222 -1.47 -3.66 -23.52
N MET A 223 -0.46 -4.33 -22.96
CA MET A 223 0.91 -3.79 -22.88
C MET A 223 1.53 -3.57 -24.26
N ALA A 224 1.33 -4.49 -25.20
CA ALA A 224 1.81 -4.34 -26.58
C ALA A 224 1.12 -3.16 -27.30
N GLN A 225 -0.20 -3.01 -27.14
CA GLN A 225 -0.96 -1.88 -27.68
C GLN A 225 -0.49 -0.53 -27.12
N ASN A 226 -0.08 -0.50 -25.84
CA ASN A 226 0.49 0.68 -25.19
C ASN A 226 1.98 0.94 -25.54
N GLY A 227 2.55 0.14 -26.45
CA GLY A 227 3.95 0.23 -26.85
C GLY A 227 4.93 -0.08 -25.71
N GLU A 228 4.53 -0.90 -24.74
CA GLU A 228 5.40 -1.27 -23.62
C GLU A 228 6.31 -2.44 -23.98
N ILE A 229 5.78 -3.42 -24.73
CA ILE A 229 6.48 -4.64 -25.15
C ILE A 229 6.36 -4.85 -26.66
N ALA A 230 7.23 -5.70 -27.20
CA ALA A 230 7.29 -6.03 -28.62
C ALA A 230 6.13 -6.95 -29.04
N GLY A 231 5.16 -6.41 -29.79
CA GLY A 231 3.97 -7.15 -30.22
C GLY A 231 4.31 -8.34 -31.14
N GLU A 232 5.33 -8.19 -31.99
CA GLU A 232 5.84 -9.24 -32.87
C GLU A 232 6.41 -10.42 -32.09
N LEU A 233 7.10 -10.17 -30.96
CA LEU A 233 7.64 -11.21 -30.09
C LEU A 233 6.52 -11.86 -29.26
N LEU A 234 5.53 -11.08 -28.81
CA LEU A 234 4.35 -11.62 -28.15
C LEU A 234 3.58 -12.58 -29.06
N ALA A 235 3.47 -12.26 -30.36
CA ALA A 235 2.83 -13.13 -31.35
C ALA A 235 3.56 -14.48 -31.52
N VAL A 236 4.89 -14.49 -31.40
CA VAL A 236 5.68 -15.73 -31.38
C VAL A 236 5.48 -16.47 -30.06
N PHE A 237 5.52 -15.77 -28.93
CA PHE A 237 5.33 -16.35 -27.60
C PHE A 237 4.00 -17.09 -27.46
N LYS A 238 2.92 -16.53 -28.03
CA LYS A 238 1.58 -17.15 -28.04
C LYS A 238 1.47 -18.47 -28.82
N ARG A 239 2.44 -18.79 -29.68
CA ARG A 239 2.45 -20.02 -30.49
C ARG A 239 3.16 -21.18 -29.80
N ILE A 240 3.85 -20.91 -28.69
CA ILE A 240 4.53 -21.89 -27.84
C ILE A 240 3.53 -22.44 -26.82
#